data_AF-A0A3Q2HCG6-F1
#
_entry.id   AF-A0A3Q2HCG6-F1
#
_cell.length_a   1.000
_cell.length_b   1.000
_cell.length_c   1.000
_cell.angle_alpha   90.00
_cell.angle_beta   90.00
_cell.angle_gamma   90.00
#
_symmetry.space_group_name_H-M   'P 1'
#
loop_
_entity.id
_entity.type
_entity.pdbx_description
1 polymer ?
#
loop_
_entity_poly.entity_id
_entity_poly.type
_entity_poly.pdbx_seq_one_letter_code
_entity_poly.pdbx_strand_id
1 'polypeptide(L)'
;MGVSIRHNKDGKVKLRLKEPKSLDIHQRLLVELYGFLARLTNSSFNQVVLKRLLMSRAITDDVRVPEVPKLKMCALRVSSCPSSRIFTAGSKSLTLVADQLALGSPKGCGIILLSGPHGGREVYRHLGKAPGTVLSHTKLSVCSRCLTFGCARDRHASRSYKS
;
A
#
# COMPACT_ATOMS: atom_id res chain seq x y z
N MET A 1 8.11 48.32 6.94
CA MET A 1 9.15 47.43 6.41
C MET A 1 8.50 46.10 6.02
N GLY A 2 8.32 45.83 4.73
CA GLY A 2 7.77 44.55 4.26
C GLY A 2 8.88 43.49 4.19
N VAL A 3 8.68 42.32 4.81
CA VAL A 3 9.63 41.20 4.69
C VAL A 3 9.29 40.43 3.42
N SER A 4 10.24 40.34 2.49
CA SER A 4 10.06 39.60 1.24
C SER A 4 10.33 38.11 1.47
N ILE A 5 9.28 37.37 1.87
CA ILE A 5 9.35 35.91 2.09
C ILE A 5 8.72 35.18 0.90
N ARG A 6 9.37 34.12 0.44
CA ARG A 6 8.85 33.25 -0.63
C ARG A 6 7.81 32.28 -0.06
N HIS A 7 6.53 32.59 -0.25
CA HIS A 7 5.42 31.79 0.28
C HIS A 7 5.03 30.53 -0.53
N ASN A 8 5.72 30.25 -1.64
CA ASN A 8 5.34 29.17 -2.55
C ASN A 8 5.55 27.74 -1.99
N LYS A 9 6.32 27.60 -0.90
CA LYS A 9 6.63 26.31 -0.26
C LYS A 9 6.08 26.17 1.16
N ASP A 10 5.44 27.23 1.69
CA ASP A 10 4.92 27.25 3.06
C ASP A 10 3.64 26.41 3.20
N GLY A 11 2.93 26.18 2.08
CA GLY A 11 1.78 25.29 2.01
C GLY A 11 2.20 23.84 2.26
N LYS A 12 1.80 23.27 3.40
CA LYS A 12 1.93 21.82 3.64
C LYS A 12 1.16 21.09 2.53
N VAL A 13 1.86 20.24 1.78
CA VAL A 13 1.26 19.42 0.72
C VAL A 13 0.05 18.68 1.31
N LYS A 14 -1.16 18.92 0.77
CA LYS A 14 -2.44 18.33 1.22
C LYS A 14 -2.48 16.80 1.19
N LEU A 15 -1.42 16.14 0.71
CA LEU A 15 -1.29 14.68 0.59
C LEU A 15 -1.22 13.93 1.93
N ARG A 16 -0.99 14.62 3.06
CA ARG A 16 -1.05 13.97 4.38
C ARG A 16 -2.50 13.84 4.82
N LEU A 17 -3.07 12.66 4.59
CA LEU A 17 -4.39 12.30 5.14
C LEU A 17 -4.35 12.47 6.66
N LYS A 18 -5.32 13.20 7.20
CA LYS A 18 -5.52 13.38 8.64
C LYS A 18 -6.56 12.40 9.20
N GLU A 19 -7.47 11.96 8.34
CA GLU A 19 -8.62 11.14 8.68
C GLU A 19 -8.84 10.06 7.61
N PRO A 20 -9.43 8.91 7.97
CA PRO A 20 -9.72 7.85 7.01
C PRO A 20 -10.83 8.30 6.05
N LYS A 21 -10.69 7.96 4.77
CA LYS A 21 -11.75 8.21 3.77
C LYS A 21 -12.96 7.30 3.93
N SER A 22 -12.78 6.16 4.60
CA SER A 22 -13.83 5.17 4.81
C SER A 22 -14.91 5.69 5.78
N LEU A 23 -16.15 5.28 5.52
CA LEU A 23 -17.27 5.51 6.44
C LEU A 23 -17.38 4.43 7.53
N ASP A 24 -16.55 3.37 7.45
CA ASP A 24 -16.53 2.28 8.43
C ASP A 24 -16.21 2.77 9.85
N ILE A 25 -17.14 2.51 10.78
CA ILE A 25 -17.05 2.93 12.18
C ILE A 25 -15.84 2.28 12.87
N HIS A 26 -15.63 0.97 12.67
CA HIS A 26 -14.50 0.24 13.28
C HIS A 26 -13.14 0.80 12.88
N GLN A 27 -12.99 1.24 11.62
CA GLN A 27 -11.74 1.84 11.16
C GLN A 27 -11.51 3.21 11.81
N ARG A 28 -12.57 3.98 12.08
CA ARG A 28 -12.47 5.26 12.79
C ARG A 28 -12.07 5.07 14.25
N LEU A 29 -12.71 4.14 14.95
CA LEU A 29 -12.37 3.79 16.34
C LEU A 29 -10.89 3.37 16.47
N LEU A 30 -10.40 2.57 15.52
CA LEU A 30 -8.99 2.17 15.47
C LEU A 30 -8.03 3.35 15.25
N VAL A 31 -8.40 4.28 14.36
CA VAL A 31 -7.60 5.50 14.12
C VAL A 31 -7.56 6.37 15.36
N GLU A 32 -8.66 6.50 16.09
CA GLU A 32 -8.71 7.24 17.36
C GLU A 32 -7.83 6.57 18.43
N LEU A 33 -7.93 5.25 18.60
CA LEU A 33 -7.13 4.49 19.54
C LEU A 33 -5.62 4.63 19.25
N TYR A 34 -5.19 4.39 18.01
CA TYR A 34 -3.77 4.54 17.65
C TYR A 34 -3.32 6.01 17.60
N GLY A 35 -4.25 6.94 17.41
CA GLY A 35 -4.01 8.37 17.56
C GLY A 35 -3.69 8.75 19.01
N PHE A 36 -4.45 8.20 19.96
CA PHE A 36 -4.20 8.33 21.39
C PHE A 36 -2.87 7.69 21.78
N LEU A 37 -2.63 6.44 21.39
CA LEU A 37 -1.37 5.74 21.68
C LEU A 37 -0.17 6.45 21.07
N ALA A 38 -0.25 6.96 19.84
CA ALA A 38 0.86 7.66 19.19
C ALA A 38 1.22 9.00 19.87
N ARG A 39 0.26 9.63 20.56
CA ARG A 39 0.52 10.85 21.35
C ARG A 39 1.07 10.53 22.73
N LEU A 40 0.56 9.49 23.37
CA LEU A 40 0.97 9.12 24.73
C LEU A 40 2.27 8.32 24.78
N THR A 41 2.56 7.54 23.74
CA THR A 41 3.76 6.70 23.68
C THR A 41 4.76 7.29 22.70
N ASN A 42 6.03 7.34 23.11
CA ASN A 42 7.14 7.77 22.24
C ASN A 42 7.58 6.69 21.24
N SER A 43 6.69 5.76 20.86
CA SER A 43 7.02 4.68 19.93
C SER A 43 6.76 5.08 18.48
N SER A 44 7.78 4.93 17.63
CA SER A 44 7.67 5.15 16.19
C SER A 44 6.70 4.16 15.51
N PHE A 45 6.51 2.98 16.11
CA PHE A 45 5.56 1.97 15.64
C PHE A 45 4.14 2.52 15.52
N ASN A 46 3.63 3.15 16.59
CA ASN A 46 2.25 3.66 16.64
C ASN A 46 2.01 4.78 15.61
N GLN A 47 3.02 5.62 15.36
CA GLN A 47 2.94 6.65 14.32
C GLN A 47 2.88 6.05 12.91
N VAL A 48 3.61 4.95 12.66
CA VAL A 48 3.57 4.24 11.37
C VAL A 48 2.25 3.51 11.20
N VAL A 49 1.75 2.83 12.23
CA VAL A 49 0.45 2.15 12.20
C VAL A 49 -0.68 3.15 11.93
N LEU A 50 -0.72 4.27 12.64
CA LEU A 50 -1.70 5.34 12.41
C LEU A 50 -1.72 5.80 10.94
N LYS A 51 -0.54 6.07 10.35
CA LYS A 51 -0.43 6.46 8.94
C LYS A 51 -0.94 5.37 8.00
N ARG A 52 -0.66 4.09 8.30
CA ARG A 52 -1.08 2.94 7.47
C ARG A 52 -2.58 2.66 7.58
N LEU A 53 -3.20 2.87 8.74
CA LEU A 53 -4.65 2.73 8.94
C LEU A 53 -5.45 3.65 8.01
N LEU A 54 -4.89 4.82 7.67
CA LEU A 54 -5.49 5.77 6.73
C LEU A 54 -5.43 5.32 5.25
N MET A 55 -4.57 4.34 4.93
CA MET A 55 -4.26 3.88 3.57
C MET A 55 -4.64 2.41 3.32
N SER A 56 -5.51 1.85 4.16
CA SER A 56 -5.70 0.40 4.35
C SER A 56 -6.01 -0.40 3.07
N ARG A 57 -5.51 -1.64 3.06
CA ARG A 57 -5.72 -2.66 2.00
C ARG A 57 -5.92 -4.04 2.64
N ALA A 58 -6.64 -4.93 1.97
CA ALA A 58 -6.90 -6.29 2.44
C ALA A 58 -5.72 -7.25 2.18
N ILE A 59 -5.58 -8.27 3.04
CA ILE A 59 -4.70 -9.42 2.81
C ILE A 59 -5.40 -10.41 1.88
N THR A 60 -4.67 -10.85 0.86
CA THR A 60 -5.12 -11.83 -0.12
C THR A 60 -4.32 -13.11 0.00
N ASP A 61 -4.92 -14.20 -0.46
CA ASP A 61 -4.31 -15.52 -0.52
C ASP A 61 -3.33 -15.68 -1.68
N ASP A 62 -2.31 -16.53 -1.51
CA ASP A 62 -1.47 -17.01 -2.60
C ASP A 62 -1.64 -18.54 -2.76
N VAL A 63 -2.35 -18.94 -3.81
CA VAL A 63 -2.64 -20.35 -4.13
C VAL A 63 -1.36 -21.16 -4.41
N ARG A 64 -0.27 -20.48 -4.80
CA ARG A 64 1.00 -21.13 -5.17
C ARG A 64 1.74 -21.70 -3.96
N VAL A 65 1.40 -21.26 -2.75
CA VAL A 65 2.04 -21.74 -1.51
C VAL A 65 1.15 -22.84 -0.91
N PRO A 66 1.61 -24.11 -0.94
CA PRO A 66 0.79 -25.23 -0.48
C PRO A 66 0.69 -25.30 1.05
N GLU A 67 1.79 -25.01 1.76
CA GLU A 67 1.86 -25.11 3.22
C GLU A 67 2.09 -23.74 3.86
N VAL A 68 1.25 -23.40 4.84
CA VAL A 68 1.37 -22.14 5.60
C VAL A 68 1.96 -22.46 6.97
N PRO A 69 3.09 -21.83 7.37
CA PRO A 69 3.64 -22.04 8.69
C PRO A 69 2.74 -21.46 9.79
N LYS A 70 2.98 -21.84 11.05
CA LYS A 70 2.29 -21.26 12.20
C LYS A 70 2.76 -19.82 12.44
N LEU A 71 1.88 -18.84 12.24
CA LEU A 71 2.18 -17.42 12.42
C LEU A 71 1.08 -16.63 13.15
N LYS A 72 1.48 -15.69 14.01
CA LYS A 72 0.56 -14.71 14.61
C LYS A 72 0.51 -13.48 13.71
N MET A 73 -0.62 -13.23 13.08
CA MET A 73 -0.81 -12.12 12.15
C MET A 73 -1.96 -11.23 12.59
N CYS A 74 -1.78 -9.91 12.48
CA CYS A 74 -2.83 -8.92 12.69
C CYS A 74 -3.07 -8.15 11.38
N ALA A 75 -4.32 -8.01 10.98
CA ALA A 75 -4.70 -7.31 9.76
C ALA A 75 -6.09 -6.68 9.87
N LEU A 76 -6.36 -5.67 9.04
CA LEU A 76 -7.68 -5.01 9.01
C LEU A 76 -8.75 -5.85 8.30
N ARG A 77 -8.39 -6.50 7.19
CA ARG A 77 -9.27 -7.36 6.40
C ARG A 77 -8.46 -8.53 5.85
N VAL A 78 -8.97 -9.74 6.03
CA VAL A 78 -8.43 -10.97 5.47
C VAL A 78 -9.52 -11.59 4.62
N SER A 79 -9.21 -12.01 3.39
CA SER A 79 -10.19 -12.73 2.59
C SER A 79 -10.55 -14.09 3.23
N SER A 80 -11.63 -14.72 2.79
CA SER A 80 -12.10 -16.00 3.35
C SER A 80 -11.12 -17.16 3.12
N CYS A 81 -10.55 -17.27 1.92
CA CYS A 81 -9.62 -18.34 1.52
C CYS A 81 -8.28 -18.41 2.30
N PRO A 82 -7.58 -17.29 2.60
CA PRO A 82 -6.39 -17.33 3.43
C PRO A 82 -6.74 -17.52 4.91
N SER A 83 -7.90 -17.03 5.35
CA SER A 83 -8.36 -17.20 6.74
C SER A 83 -8.50 -18.68 7.11
N SER A 84 -9.09 -19.50 6.22
CA SER A 84 -9.21 -20.94 6.45
C SER A 84 -7.84 -21.63 6.54
N ARG A 85 -6.92 -21.33 5.61
CA ARG A 85 -5.58 -21.92 5.62
C ARG A 85 -4.77 -21.58 6.87
N ILE A 86 -4.84 -20.32 7.32
CA ILE A 86 -4.15 -19.86 8.52
C ILE A 86 -4.72 -20.55 9.77
N PHE A 87 -6.05 -20.71 9.84
CA PHE A 87 -6.68 -21.40 10.95
C PHE A 87 -6.31 -22.89 10.97
N THR A 88 -6.33 -23.57 9.83
CA THR A 88 -5.92 -24.98 9.69
C THR A 88 -4.46 -25.20 10.07
N ALA A 89 -3.57 -24.26 9.76
CA ALA A 89 -2.17 -24.30 10.19
C ALA A 89 -2.00 -24.25 11.73
N GLY A 90 -3.07 -23.98 12.49
CA GLY A 90 -3.04 -23.87 13.96
C GLY A 90 -2.54 -22.51 14.43
N SER A 91 -2.62 -21.50 13.58
CA SER A 91 -2.23 -20.14 13.92
C SER A 91 -3.33 -19.44 14.69
N LYS A 92 -2.97 -18.65 15.71
CA LYS A 92 -3.89 -17.67 16.31
C LYS A 92 -4.15 -16.59 15.26
N SER A 93 -5.21 -16.77 14.48
CA SER A 93 -5.69 -15.76 13.54
C SER A 93 -6.22 -14.58 14.38
N LEU A 94 -5.41 -13.56 14.60
CA LEU A 94 -5.86 -12.28 15.16
C LEU A 94 -6.52 -11.49 14.03
N THR A 95 -7.59 -12.06 13.47
CA THR A 95 -8.16 -11.56 12.24
C THR A 95 -9.00 -10.30 12.43
N LEU A 96 -9.24 -9.83 13.67
CA LEU A 96 -10.25 -8.77 13.86
C LEU A 96 -9.94 -7.69 14.89
N VAL A 97 -8.83 -7.70 15.61
CA VAL A 97 -8.66 -6.71 16.68
C VAL A 97 -7.24 -6.20 16.73
N ALA A 98 -6.94 -5.18 15.93
CA ALA A 98 -5.77 -4.34 16.19
C ALA A 98 -5.81 -3.72 17.61
N ASP A 99 -6.97 -3.72 18.27
CA ASP A 99 -7.12 -3.42 19.71
C ASP A 99 -6.54 -4.55 20.60
N GLN A 100 -6.65 -5.83 20.26
CA GLN A 100 -5.96 -6.91 21.00
C GLN A 100 -4.44 -6.80 20.88
N LEU A 101 -3.95 -6.33 19.72
CA LEU A 101 -2.54 -6.02 19.55
C LEU A 101 -2.11 -4.86 20.45
N ALA A 102 -2.94 -3.82 20.55
CA ALA A 102 -2.69 -2.68 21.41
C ALA A 102 -2.66 -3.08 22.90
N LEU A 103 -3.50 -4.03 23.32
CA LEU A 103 -3.48 -4.58 24.68
C LEU A 103 -2.24 -5.43 24.95
N GLY A 104 -1.81 -6.27 23.99
CA GLY A 104 -0.67 -7.16 24.17
C GLY A 104 0.70 -6.48 24.07
N SER A 105 0.86 -5.51 23.17
CA SER A 105 2.13 -4.81 22.96
C SER A 105 1.89 -3.36 22.54
N PRO A 106 1.58 -2.45 23.49
CA PRO A 106 1.22 -1.06 23.19
C PRO A 106 2.38 -0.25 22.59
N LYS A 107 3.62 -0.69 22.78
CA LYS A 107 4.82 -0.07 22.20
C LYS A 107 5.25 -0.68 20.87
N GLY A 108 4.69 -1.81 20.45
CA GLY A 108 5.11 -2.50 19.23
C GLY A 108 6.32 -3.42 19.39
N CYS A 109 6.73 -3.74 20.62
CA CYS A 109 7.88 -4.62 20.87
C CYS A 109 7.61 -6.03 20.33
N GLY A 110 8.56 -6.61 19.60
CA GLY A 110 8.47 -7.96 19.03
C GLY A 110 7.52 -8.09 17.82
N ILE A 111 7.11 -6.97 17.21
CA ILE A 111 6.20 -6.97 16.06
C ILE A 111 6.92 -6.49 14.80
N ILE A 112 6.75 -7.23 13.72
CA ILE A 112 7.30 -6.90 12.40
C ILE A 112 6.20 -6.26 11.55
N LEU A 113 6.45 -5.05 11.07
CA LEU A 113 5.53 -4.32 10.20
C LEU A 113 5.79 -4.66 8.73
N LEU A 114 4.89 -5.43 8.12
CA LEU A 114 4.94 -5.75 6.69
C LEU A 114 4.11 -4.78 5.85
N SER A 115 4.56 -4.56 4.61
CA SER A 115 3.85 -3.76 3.61
C SER A 115 3.82 -4.53 2.29
N GLY A 116 2.65 -4.55 1.65
CA GLY A 116 2.52 -5.14 0.31
C GLY A 116 3.24 -4.30 -0.76
N PRO A 117 3.53 -4.88 -1.93
CA PRO A 117 4.18 -4.16 -3.02
C PRO A 117 3.28 -3.03 -3.54
N HIS A 118 3.76 -1.79 -3.44
CA HIS A 118 3.02 -0.60 -3.87
C HIS A 118 3.10 -0.38 -5.39
N GLY A 119 4.23 -0.70 -6.03
CA GLY A 119 4.48 -0.50 -7.47
C GLY A 119 3.93 -1.60 -8.39
N GLY A 120 3.28 -2.64 -7.86
CA GLY A 120 2.80 -3.78 -8.65
C GLY A 120 1.50 -3.54 -9.44
N ARG A 121 0.95 -2.31 -9.44
CA ARG A 121 -0.31 -2.00 -10.15
C ARG A 121 -0.05 -1.70 -11.63
N GLU A 122 -1.02 -2.04 -12.48
CA GLU A 122 -0.94 -1.78 -13.93
C GLU A 122 -0.70 -0.31 -14.26
N VAL A 123 -1.32 0.61 -13.49
CA VAL A 123 -1.14 2.06 -13.67
C VAL A 123 0.34 2.45 -13.64
N TYR A 124 1.14 1.88 -12.73
CA TYR A 124 2.57 2.20 -12.62
C TYR A 124 3.38 1.76 -13.84
N ARG A 125 2.88 0.83 -14.67
CA ARG A 125 3.53 0.46 -15.93
C ARG A 125 3.41 1.54 -17.00
N HIS A 126 2.39 2.39 -16.90
CA HIS A 126 2.14 3.49 -17.83
C HIS A 126 2.77 4.82 -17.38
N LEU A 127 3.26 4.89 -16.14
CA LEU A 127 3.93 6.07 -15.60
C LEU A 127 5.44 6.03 -15.90
N GLY A 128 6.08 7.20 -15.95
CA GLY A 128 7.52 7.34 -16.16
C GLY A 128 7.85 8.14 -17.41
N LYS A 129 8.99 7.82 -18.05
CA LYS A 129 9.41 8.44 -19.32
C LYS A 129 8.34 8.21 -20.39
N ALA A 130 8.16 9.16 -21.30
CA ALA A 130 7.19 9.01 -22.38
C ALA A 130 7.50 7.76 -23.23
N PRO A 131 6.49 6.96 -23.59
CA PRO A 131 6.70 5.78 -24.44
C PRO A 131 7.24 6.22 -25.81
N GLY A 132 8.29 5.56 -26.29
CA GLY A 132 9.00 5.94 -27.53
C GLY A 132 10.18 6.87 -27.30
N THR A 133 10.48 7.23 -26.05
CA THR A 133 11.77 7.84 -25.69
C THR A 133 12.84 6.75 -25.62
N VAL A 134 14.08 7.09 -26.00
CA VAL A 134 15.23 6.18 -25.93
C VAL A 134 15.37 5.57 -24.52
N LEU A 135 15.52 4.24 -24.45
CA LEU A 135 15.60 3.44 -23.22
C LEU A 135 14.36 3.56 -22.29
N SER A 136 13.18 3.88 -22.84
CA SER A 136 11.92 3.83 -22.09
C SER A 136 11.32 2.42 -22.13
N HIS A 137 10.93 1.92 -20.95
CA HIS A 137 10.18 0.65 -20.80
C HIS A 137 8.71 0.87 -20.45
N THR A 138 8.24 2.11 -20.55
CA THR A 138 6.86 2.49 -20.23
C THR A 138 5.88 1.81 -21.17
N LYS A 139 4.87 1.16 -20.61
CA LYS A 139 3.83 0.47 -21.38
C LYS A 139 2.96 1.50 -22.12
N LEU A 140 2.74 1.27 -23.41
CA LEU A 140 1.84 2.09 -24.22
C LEU A 140 0.39 1.90 -23.78
N SER A 141 -0.35 3.00 -23.69
CA SER A 141 -1.80 2.99 -23.47
C SER A 141 -2.52 2.75 -24.79
N VAL A 142 -3.03 1.54 -25.00
CA VAL A 142 -3.77 1.14 -26.21
C VAL A 142 -5.08 0.46 -25.83
N CYS A 143 -6.12 0.64 -26.66
CA CYS A 143 -7.44 0.05 -26.43
C CYS A 143 -7.41 -1.49 -26.52
N SER A 144 -6.63 -2.04 -27.45
CA SER A 144 -6.46 -3.48 -27.63
C SER A 144 -4.99 -3.82 -27.93
N ARG A 145 -4.61 -5.06 -27.58
CA ARG A 145 -3.26 -5.57 -27.82
C ARG A 145 -3.28 -6.45 -29.06
N CYS A 146 -2.71 -5.97 -30.15
CA CYS A 146 -2.61 -6.70 -31.42
C CYS A 146 -1.40 -6.20 -32.23
N LEU A 147 -1.14 -6.85 -33.37
CA LEU A 147 -0.03 -6.49 -34.26
C LEU A 147 -0.23 -5.13 -34.96
N THR A 148 -1.45 -4.61 -35.01
CA THR A 148 -1.77 -3.36 -35.69
C THR A 148 -1.59 -2.12 -34.79
N PHE A 149 -1.95 -2.20 -33.51
CA PHE A 149 -1.89 -1.05 -32.60
C PHE A 149 -0.58 -0.95 -31.82
N GLY A 150 0.20 0.10 -32.09
CA GLY A 150 1.37 0.45 -31.28
C GLY A 150 2.62 -0.43 -31.50
N CYS A 151 2.63 -1.28 -32.52
CA CYS A 151 3.69 -2.25 -32.83
C CYS A 151 4.43 -2.00 -34.15
N ALA A 152 4.15 -0.90 -34.87
CA ALA A 152 4.68 -0.68 -36.22
C ALA A 152 5.98 0.14 -36.24
N ARG A 153 5.88 1.40 -36.70
CA ARG A 153 7.00 2.35 -36.70
C ARG A 153 7.52 2.55 -35.27
N ASP A 154 8.81 2.85 -35.15
CA ASP A 154 9.51 3.19 -33.91
C ASP A 154 9.76 2.00 -32.96
N ARG A 155 9.16 0.83 -33.23
CA ARG A 155 9.32 -0.41 -32.43
C ARG A 155 10.31 -1.40 -33.03
N HIS A 156 10.47 -1.36 -34.36
CA HIS A 156 11.31 -2.29 -35.12
C HIS A 156 12.25 -1.53 -36.03
N ALA A 157 13.51 -1.97 -36.08
CA ALA A 157 14.53 -1.35 -36.95
C ALA A 157 14.16 -1.40 -38.44
N SER A 158 13.38 -2.40 -38.87
CA SER A 158 12.90 -2.52 -40.26
C SER A 158 11.84 -1.49 -40.64
N ARG A 159 11.21 -0.81 -39.67
CA ARG A 159 10.16 0.19 -39.89
C ARG A 159 10.68 1.59 -39.55
N SER A 160 11.65 2.05 -40.34
CA SER A 160 12.36 3.33 -40.25
C SER A 160 13.41 3.43 -39.15
N TYR A 161 13.02 3.48 -37.88
CA TYR A 161 13.96 3.54 -36.75
C TYR A 161 13.39 2.80 -35.54
N LYS A 162 14.25 2.54 -34.54
CA LYS A 162 13.88 1.93 -33.27
C LYS A 162 14.16 2.90 -32.13
N SER A 163 13.11 3.22 -31.38
CA SER A 163 13.17 3.97 -30.12
C SER A 163 13.67 3.13 -28.95
#